data_AF-A0A954PD89-F1
#
_entry.id   AF-A0A954PD89-F1
#
_cell.length_a   1.000
_cell.length_b   1.000
_cell.length_c   1.000
_cell.angle_alpha   90.00
_cell.angle_beta   90.00
_cell.angle_gamma   90.00
#
_symmetry.space_group_name_H-M   'P 1'
#
loop_
_entity.id
_entity.type
_entity.pdbx_description
1 polymer ?
#
loop_
_entity_poly.entity_id
_entity_poly.type
_entity_poly.pdbx_seq_one_letter_code
_entity_poly.pdbx_strand_id
1 'polypeptide(L)' 'MNKTYDRRCFAFLGFLFFLFFLGFLRSTKFFHLASLAAPASFASLAALIFVPRNSDQVPAQYRLNTVQDIFRALVGKI' A
#
# COMPACT_ATOMS: atom_id res chain seq x y z
N MET A 1 5.78 -4.78 23.58
CA MET A 1 4.83 -4.16 22.61
C MET A 1 4.68 -5.10 21.42
N ASN A 2 3.51 -5.71 21.24
CA ASN A 2 3.26 -6.55 20.06
C ASN A 2 3.11 -5.64 18.83
N LYS A 3 4.02 -5.82 17.87
CA LYS A 3 4.01 -5.13 16.58
C LYS A 3 3.18 -5.93 15.58
N THR A 4 2.34 -5.26 14.80
CA THR A 4 1.50 -5.88 13.76
C THR A 4 1.47 -5.00 12.52
N TYR A 5 1.15 -5.58 11.37
CA TYR A 5 0.93 -4.85 10.12
C TYR A 5 -0.57 -4.75 9.84
N ASP A 6 -1.01 -3.62 9.30
CA ASP A 6 -2.42 -3.36 9.03
C ASP A 6 -2.75 -3.67 7.57
N ARG A 7 -3.62 -4.67 7.36
CA ARG A 7 -4.08 -5.06 6.01
C ARG A 7 -4.83 -3.94 5.29
N ARG A 8 -5.42 -2.97 6.00
CA ARG A 8 -6.16 -1.86 5.37
C ARG A 8 -5.27 -0.95 4.53
N CYS A 9 -3.97 -0.93 4.83
CA CYS A 9 -2.99 -0.18 4.02
C CYS A 9 -2.97 -0.67 2.57
N PHE A 10 -3.29 -1.94 2.28
CA PHE A 10 -3.41 -2.43 0.90
C PHE A 10 -4.55 -1.80 0.10
N ALA A 11 -5.73 -1.65 0.72
CA ALA A 11 -6.88 -1.02 0.07
C ALA A 11 -6.61 0.47 -0.20
N PHE A 12 -5.95 1.15 0.74
CA PHE A 12 -5.49 2.52 0.56
C PHE A 12 -4.45 2.63 -0.56
N LEU A 13 -3.55 1.65 -0.68
CA LEU A 13 -2.58 1.54 -1.77
C LEU A 13 -3.26 1.45 -3.14
N GLY A 14 -4.24 0.56 -3.26
CA GLY A 14 -5.00 0.37 -4.50
C GLY A 14 -5.79 1.62 -4.90
N PHE A 15 -6.40 2.29 -3.92
CA PHE A 15 -7.14 3.53 -4.15
C PHE A 15 -6.24 4.68 -4.62
N LEU A 16 -5.06 4.85 -4.02
CA LEU A 16 -4.09 5.86 -4.45
C LEU A 16 -3.51 5.56 -5.83
N PHE A 17 -3.21 4.30 -6.13
CA PHE A 17 -2.81 3.87 -7.47
C PHE A 17 -3.91 4.21 -8.49
N PHE A 18 -5.17 3.96 -8.15
CA PHE A 18 -6.30 4.32 -9.00
C PHE A 18 -6.42 5.83 -9.23
N LEU A 19 -6.28 6.67 -8.19
CA LEU A 19 -6.27 8.12 -8.34
C LEU A 19 -5.11 8.61 -9.21
N PHE A 20 -3.93 8.03 -9.03
CA PHE A 20 -2.76 8.34 -9.86
C PHE A 20 -3.01 7.96 -11.33
N PHE A 21 -3.52 6.75 -11.57
CA PHE A 21 -3.90 6.28 -12.90
C PHE A 21 -4.95 7.19 -13.57
N LEU A 22 -5.95 7.64 -12.81
CA LEU A 22 -6.99 8.56 -13.29
C LEU A 22 -6.43 9.95 -13.63
N GLY A 23 -5.50 10.47 -12.82
CA GLY A 23 -4.77 11.71 -13.10
C GLY A 23 -3.90 11.59 -14.35
N PHE A 24 -3.31 10.42 -14.57
CA PHE A 24 -2.47 10.11 -15.73
C PHE A 24 -3.29 10.04 -17.04
N LEU A 25 -4.47 9.41 -17.01
CA LEU A 25 -5.42 9.35 -18.14
C LEU A 25 -5.85 10.74 -18.65
N ARG A 26 -5.83 11.75 -17.78
CA ARG A 26 -6.26 13.12 -18.11
C ARG A 26 -5.15 14.01 -18.68
N SER A 27 -3.88 13.63 -18.55
CA SER A 27 -2.75 14.54 -18.85
C SER A 27 -1.88 14.04 -20.01
N THR A 28 -1.98 14.70 -21.17
CA THR A 28 -1.18 14.37 -22.36
C THR A 28 0.20 15.04 -22.38
N LYS A 29 0.47 16.02 -21.50
CA LYS A 29 1.67 16.87 -21.58
C LYS A 29 2.83 16.48 -20.64
N PHE A 30 2.58 15.68 -19.61
CA PHE A 30 3.56 15.41 -18.53
C PHE A 30 3.87 13.92 -18.31
N PHE A 31 3.71 13.10 -19.36
CA PHE A 31 3.87 11.66 -19.32
C PHE A 31 5.21 11.21 -18.71
N HIS A 32 6.32 11.88 -19.05
CA HIS A 32 7.65 11.53 -18.54
C HIS A 32 7.84 11.80 -17.04
N LEU A 33 7.33 12.94 -16.52
CA LEU A 33 7.43 13.25 -15.10
C LEU A 33 6.55 12.31 -14.26
N ALA A 34 5.35 12.02 -14.76
CA ALA A 34 4.45 11.11 -14.11
C ALA A 34 4.96 9.65 -14.18
N SER A 35 5.67 9.26 -15.25
CA SER A 35 6.35 7.96 -15.34
C SER A 35 7.41 7.73 -14.26
N LEU A 36 8.14 8.78 -13.83
CA LEU A 36 9.09 8.66 -12.72
C LEU A 36 8.42 8.78 -11.35
N ALA A 37 7.38 9.61 -11.23
CA ALA A 37 6.66 9.78 -9.97
C ALA A 37 5.82 8.55 -9.60
N ALA A 38 5.33 7.78 -10.58
CA ALA A 38 4.55 6.57 -10.36
C ALA A 38 5.29 5.52 -9.52
N PRO A 39 6.50 5.04 -9.90
CA PRO A 39 7.24 4.06 -9.10
C PRO A 39 7.70 4.63 -7.75
N ALA A 40 8.05 5.92 -7.67
CA ALA A 40 8.47 6.54 -6.40
C ALA A 40 7.32 6.65 -5.39
N SER A 41 6.14 7.06 -5.86
CA SER A 41 4.92 7.07 -5.04
C SER A 41 4.49 5.66 -4.65
N PHE A 42 4.59 4.68 -5.56
CA PHE A 42 4.31 3.29 -5.25
C PHE A 42 5.28 2.70 -4.21
N ALA A 43 6.58 3.00 -4.32
CA ALA A 43 7.61 2.52 -3.39
C ALA A 43 7.46 3.13 -1.98
N SER A 44 7.23 4.44 -1.90
CA SER A 44 7.00 5.13 -0.63
C SER A 44 5.72 4.66 0.07
N LEU A 45 4.68 4.31 -0.70
CA LEU A 45 3.45 3.73 -0.16
C LEU A 45 3.59 2.25 0.21
N ALA A 46 4.33 1.46 -0.56
CA ALA A 46 4.64 0.08 -0.20
C ALA A 46 5.39 0.02 1.13
N ALA A 47 6.30 0.98 1.39
CA ALA A 47 6.99 1.09 2.67
C ALA A 47 6.01 1.23 3.86
N LEU A 48 4.87 1.91 3.70
CA LEU A 48 3.86 2.03 4.76
C LEU A 48 3.22 0.70 5.16
N ILE A 49 3.17 -0.28 4.27
CA ILE A 49 2.70 -1.65 4.58
C ILE A 49 3.72 -2.37 5.47
N PHE A 50 5.01 -2.12 5.27
CA PHE A 50 6.10 -2.72 6.04
C PHE A 50 6.43 -1.95 7.34
N VAL A 51 5.74 -0.84 7.64
CA VAL A 51 5.91 -0.14 8.92
C VAL A 51 5.11 -0.88 10.00
N PRO A 52 5.78 -1.44 11.03
CA PRO A 52 5.08 -2.10 12.12
C PRO A 52 4.31 -1.09 12.98
N ARG A 53 3.03 -1.37 13.24
CA ARG A 53 2.17 -0.59 14.16
C ARG A 53 1.92 -1.33 15.46
N ASN A 54 1.46 -0.57 16.46
CA ASN A 54 1.09 -1.13 17.74
C ASN A 54 -0.19 -1.97 17.59
N SER A 55 -0.16 -3.21 18.07
CA SER A 55 -1.29 -4.14 17.95
C SER A 55 -2.57 -3.63 18.61
N ASP A 56 -2.48 -2.85 19.69
CA ASP A 56 -3.62 -2.27 20.39
C ASP A 56 -4.44 -1.28 19.54
N GLN A 57 -3.82 -0.71 18.50
CA GLN A 57 -4.46 0.26 17.60
C GLN A 57 -5.08 -0.39 16.37
N VAL A 58 -4.84 -1.69 16.13
CA VAL A 58 -5.30 -2.41 14.93
C VAL A 58 -6.33 -3.46 15.34
N PRO A 59 -7.55 -3.48 14.76
CA PRO A 59 -8.53 -4.52 15.05
C PRO A 59 -8.02 -5.90 14.65
N ALA A 60 -8.29 -6.93 15.47
CA ALA A 60 -7.72 -8.28 15.31
C ALA A 60 -7.87 -8.87 13.88
N GLN A 61 -9.01 -8.62 13.24
CA GLN A 61 -9.34 -9.06 11.87
C GLN A 61 -8.45 -8.47 10.76
N TYR A 62 -7.73 -7.37 11.00
CA TYR A 62 -6.83 -6.73 10.02
C TYR A 62 -5.35 -6.87 10.38
N ARG A 63 -5.04 -7.60 11.46
CA ARG A 63 -3.68 -7.82 11.94
C ARG A 63 -2.97 -8.84 11.06
N LEU A 64 -1.83 -8.45 10.53
CA LEU A 64 -0.87 -9.32 9.88
C LEU A 64 0.34 -9.42 10.82
N ASN A 65 0.63 -10.63 11.30
CA ASN A 65 1.65 -10.81 12.35
C ASN A 65 3.04 -11.01 11.75
N THR A 66 3.11 -11.51 10.51
CA THR A 66 4.36 -11.83 9.83
C THR A 66 4.42 -11.13 8.48
N VAL A 67 5.64 -10.82 8.02
CA VAL A 67 5.88 -10.34 6.64
C VAL A 67 5.35 -11.34 5.60
N GLN A 68 5.35 -12.64 5.89
CA GLN A 68 4.74 -13.65 5.03
C GLN A 68 3.23 -13.45 4.87
N ASP A 69 2.54 -13.00 5.92
CA ASP A 69 1.10 -12.72 5.86
C ASP A 69 0.81 -11.51 4.96
N ILE A 70 1.72 -10.54 4.90
CA ILE A 70 1.67 -9.40 3.97
C ILE A 70 1.70 -9.91 2.52
N PHE A 71 2.64 -10.79 2.18
CA PHE A 71 2.73 -11.36 0.83
C PHE A 71 1.55 -12.28 0.49
N ARG A 72 1.09 -13.07 1.46
CA ARG A 72 -0.13 -13.88 1.35
C ARG A 72 -1.35 -13.00 1.08
N ALA A 73 -1.47 -11.88 1.78
CA ALA A 73 -2.52 -10.91 1.58
C ALA A 73 -2.45 -10.19 0.22
N LEU A 74 -1.25 -9.90 -0.27
CA LEU A 74 -1.02 -9.32 -1.59
C LEU A 74 -1.42 -10.29 -2.72
N VAL A 75 -1.11 -11.58 -2.57
CA VAL A 75 -1.39 -12.62 -3.57
C VAL A 75 -2.84 -13.16 -3.46
N GLY A 76 -3.62 -12.68 -2.49
CA GLY A 76 -5.00 -13.13 -2.26
C GLY A 76 -5.11 -14.53 -1.66
N LYS A 77 -4.02 -15.07 -1.11
CA LYS A 77 -3.97 -16.31 -0.32
C LYS A 77 -4.13 -15.97 1.16
N ILE A 78 -5.34 -15.64 1.60
CA ILE A 78 -5.67 -15.46 3.03
C ILE A 78 -6.68 -16.53 3.43
#